data_AF-A0A494WHU0-F1
#
_entry.id   AF-A0A494WHU0-F1
#
_cell.length_a   1.000
_cell.length_b   1.000
_cell.length_c   1.000
_cell.angle_alpha   90.00
_cell.angle_beta   90.00
_cell.angle_gamma   90.00
#
_symmetry.space_group_name_H-M   'P 1'
#
loop_
_entity.id
_entity.type
_entity.pdbx_description
1 polymer ?
#
loop_
_entity_poly.entity_id
_entity_poly.type
_entity_poly.pdbx_seq_one_letter_code
_entity_poly.pdbx_strand_id
1 'polypeptide(L)' 'MIIDLSRFKVVHGDKILNAVALMNVRMPDDINWEARETVIKPNRIEVLAINEDGNIVSIMDEAWTFQFLPIISN' A
#
# COMPACT_ATOMS: atom_id res chain seq x y z
N MET A 1 13.28 -0.43 -0.35
CA MET A 1 12.90 -1.74 0.22
C MET A 1 11.64 -2.16 -0.50
N ILE A 2 11.64 -3.31 -1.18
CA ILE A 2 10.45 -3.83 -1.86
C ILE A 2 9.81 -4.84 -0.90
N ILE A 3 8.59 -4.58 -0.47
CA ILE A 3 7.84 -5.54 0.38
C ILE A 3 6.89 -6.32 -0.53
N ASP A 4 6.99 -7.65 -0.49
CA ASP A 4 6.09 -8.53 -1.22
C ASP A 4 4.64 -8.43 -0.68
N LEU A 5 3.71 -8.20 -1.60
CA LEU A 5 2.27 -8.16 -1.32
C LEU A 5 1.49 -9.18 -2.17
N SER A 6 2.17 -10.10 -2.87
CA SER A 6 1.56 -11.09 -3.79
C SER A 6 0.50 -11.99 -3.14
N ARG A 7 0.48 -12.08 -1.81
CA ARG A 7 -0.51 -12.82 -1.02
C ARG A 7 -1.78 -12.03 -0.73
N PHE A 8 -1.92 -10.82 -1.26
CA PHE A 8 -3.03 -9.93 -1.02
C PHE A 8 -3.70 -9.47 -2.30
N LYS A 9 -5.01 -9.24 -2.22
CA LYS A 9 -5.69 -8.26 -3.07
C LYS A 9 -5.63 -6.90 -2.40
N VAL A 10 -5.67 -5.84 -3.19
CA VAL A 10 -5.79 -4.46 -2.70
C VAL A 10 -7.06 -3.83 -3.23
N VAL A 11 -7.84 -3.26 -2.32
CA VAL A 11 -8.98 -2.40 -2.64
C VAL A 11 -8.47 -0.96 -2.66
N HIS A 12 -8.75 -0.25 -3.73
CA HIS A 12 -8.46 1.17 -3.89
C HIS A 12 -9.57 1.82 -4.72
N GLY A 13 -10.26 2.80 -4.15
CA GLY A 13 -11.48 3.35 -4.74
C GLY A 13 -12.56 2.28 -4.95
N ASP A 14 -13.05 2.16 -6.18
CA ASP A 14 -14.04 1.18 -6.61
C ASP A 14 -13.43 -0.09 -7.22
N LYS A 15 -12.10 -0.26 -7.13
CA LYS A 15 -11.36 -1.36 -7.78
C LYS A 15 -10.81 -2.34 -6.77
N ILE A 16 -10.78 -3.61 -7.18
CA ILE A 16 -10.09 -4.69 -6.48
C ILE A 16 -9.02 -5.23 -7.41
N LEU A 17 -7.76 -5.12 -6.99
CA LEU A 17 -6.58 -5.46 -7.80
C LEU A 17 -5.79 -6.57 -7.11
N ASN A 18 -4.99 -7.32 -7.86
CA ASN A 18 -4.02 -8.24 -7.23
C ASN A 18 -2.77 -7.44 -6.84
N ALA A 19 -2.47 -7.36 -5.54
CA ALA A 19 -1.29 -6.62 -5.09
C ALA A 19 -0.03 -7.40 -5.46
N VAL A 20 1.04 -6.68 -5.81
CA VAL A 20 2.34 -7.27 -6.15
C VAL A 20 3.36 -6.87 -5.11
N ALA A 21 3.55 -5.57 -4.90
CA ALA A 21 4.56 -5.07 -3.98
C ALA A 21 4.26 -3.68 -3.44
N LEU A 22 4.76 -3.40 -2.24
CA LEU A 22 4.92 -2.04 -1.72
C LEU A 22 6.25 -1.48 -2.23
N MET A 23 6.17 -0.46 -3.07
CA MET A 23 7.33 0.12 -3.75
C MET A 23 7.94 1.28 -2.97
N ASN A 24 7.09 2.10 -2.35
CA ASN A 24 7.51 3.30 -1.63
C ASN A 24 6.60 3.59 -0.44
N VAL A 25 7.18 4.20 0.60
CA VAL A 25 6.50 4.62 1.82
C VAL A 25 6.96 6.03 2.12
N ARG A 26 6.03 6.98 2.16
CA ARG A 26 6.31 8.36 2.57
C ARG A 26 5.77 8.58 3.97
N MET A 27 6.64 9.09 4.83
CA MET A 27 6.25 9.54 6.16
C MET A 27 5.80 11.01 6.09
N PRO A 28 5.06 11.51 7.09
CA PRO A 28 4.74 12.95 7.19
C PRO A 28 6.01 13.82 7.18
N ASP A 29 5.92 15.05 6.66
CA ASP A 29 7.07 15.97 6.61
C ASP A 29 7.35 16.63 7.97
N ASP A 30 6.34 16.70 8.83
CA ASP A 30 6.30 17.39 10.12
C ASP A 30 6.53 16.44 11.32
N ILE A 31 7.24 15.32 11.09
CA ILE A 31 7.54 14.37 12.17
C ILE A 31 8.37 15.07 13.24
N ASN A 32 7.76 15.22 14.41
CA ASN A 32 8.47 15.65 15.60
C ASN A 32 9.26 14.49 16.19
N TRP A 33 10.52 14.35 15.76
CA TRP A 33 11.44 13.30 16.25
C TRP A 33 11.77 13.41 17.75
N GLU A 34 11.50 14.55 18.38
CA GLU A 34 11.68 14.76 19.82
C GLU A 34 10.43 14.40 20.64
N ALA A 35 9.26 14.35 19.99
CA ALA A 35 8.04 13.84 20.61
C ALA A 35 8.13 12.31 20.73
N ARG A 36 7.79 11.77 21.91
CA ARG A 36 7.75 10.33 22.20
C ARG A 36 6.59 9.59 21.52
N GLU A 37 6.14 10.03 20.33
CA GLU A 37 5.20 9.22 19.57
C GLU A 37 5.89 7.91 19.18
N THR A 38 5.43 6.82 19.80
CA THR A 38 6.10 5.52 19.71
C THR A 38 5.81 4.83 18.37
N VAL A 39 4.82 5.31 17.61
CA VAL A 39 4.44 4.79 16.29
C VAL A 39 4.01 5.94 15.39
N ILE A 40 4.84 6.24 14.38
CA ILE A 40 4.51 7.17 13.29
C ILE A 40 4.05 6.34 12.09
N LYS A 41 2.86 6.67 11.55
CA LYS A 41 2.31 6.00 10.37
C LYS A 41 2.67 6.78 9.10
N PRO A 42 2.86 6.10 7.97
CA PRO A 42 3.06 6.78 6.69
C PRO A 42 1.79 7.51 6.25
N ASN A 43 1.97 8.66 5.58
CA ASN A 43 0.86 9.40 4.99
C ASN A 43 0.54 8.91 3.57
N ARG A 44 1.53 8.41 2.83
CA ARG A 44 1.36 7.91 1.46
C ARG A 44 2.17 6.65 1.22
N ILE A 45 1.64 5.79 0.35
CA ILE A 45 2.33 4.59 -0.11
C ILE A 45 2.20 4.45 -1.61
N GLU A 46 3.16 3.75 -2.21
CA GLU A 46 3.11 3.33 -3.61
C GLU A 46 2.96 1.82 -3.68
N VAL A 47 1.85 1.36 -4.27
CA VAL A 47 1.51 -0.06 -4.43
C VAL A 47 1.56 -0.42 -5.91
N LEU A 48 2.34 -1.44 -6.23
CA LEU A 48 2.30 -2.10 -7.52
C LEU A 48 1.20 -3.16 -7.49
N ALA A 49 0.30 -3.14 -8.47
CA ALA A 49 -0.81 -4.07 -8.56
C ALA A 49 -1.08 -4.50 -10.01
N ILE A 50 -1.79 -5.60 -10.19
CA ILE A 50 -2.27 -6.08 -11.49
C ILE A 50 -3.77 -5.79 -11.58
N ASN A 51 -4.17 -5.07 -12.62
CA ASN A 51 -5.57 -4.75 -12.88
C ASN A 51 -6.32 -5.91 -13.58
N GLU A 52 -7.61 -5.72 -13.83
CA GLU A 52 -8.47 -6.74 -14.45
C GLU A 52 -8.03 -7.12 -15.88
N ASP A 53 -7.38 -6.21 -16.59
CA ASP A 53 -6.83 -6.44 -17.94
C ASP A 53 -5.50 -7.22 -17.91
N GLY A 54 -4.94 -7.49 -16.73
CA GLY A 54 -3.62 -8.10 -16.57
C GLY A 54 -2.46 -7.12 -16.68
N ASN A 55 -2.71 -5.81 -16.71
CA ASN A 55 -1.67 -4.79 -16.73
C ASN A 55 -1.12 -4.52 -15.34
N ILE A 56 0.20 -4.31 -15.26
CA ILE A 56 0.85 -3.81 -14.04
C ILE A 56 0.59 -2.29 -13.95
N VAL A 57 0.03 -1.86 -12.83
CA VAL A 57 -0.21 -0.45 -12.50
C VAL A 57 0.53 -0.08 -11.22
N SER A 58 1.09 1.13 -11.17
CA SER A 58 1.62 1.72 -9.95
C SER A 58 0.66 2.78 -9.43
N ILE A 59 0.27 2.68 -8.16
CA ILE A 59 -0.69 3.57 -7.52
C ILE A 59 -0.01 4.21 -6.31
N MET A 60 0.27 5.51 -6.39
CA MET A 60 0.78 6.29 -5.26
C MET A 60 -0.29 7.22 -4.70
N ASP A 61 -0.77 6.92 -3.52
CA ASP A 61 -1.88 7.64 -2.89
C ASP A 61 -1.73 7.67 -1.36
N GLU A 62 -2.68 8.31 -0.69
CA GLU A 62 -2.75 8.36 0.77
C GLU A 62 -2.89 6.96 1.38
N ALA A 63 -2.12 6.67 2.42
CA ALA A 63 -2.01 5.30 2.94
C ALA A 63 -3.36 4.74 3.44
N TRP A 64 -4.28 5.61 3.87
CA TRP A 64 -5.59 5.22 4.39
C TRP A 64 -6.60 4.80 3.30
N THR A 65 -6.33 5.10 2.02
CA THR A 65 -7.24 4.76 0.91
C THR A 65 -7.06 3.31 0.42
N PHE A 66 -6.07 2.59 0.95
CA PHE A 66 -5.77 1.21 0.59
C PHE A 66 -6.28 0.25 1.66
N GLN A 67 -6.98 -0.80 1.23
CA GLN A 67 -7.31 -1.93 2.08
C GLN A 67 -6.75 -3.23 1.48
N PHE A 68 -5.96 -3.97 2.26
CA PHE A 68 -5.37 -5.24 1.83
C PHE A 68 -6.20 -6.42 2.35
N LEU A 69 -6.56 -7.32 1.43
CA LEU A 69 -7.35 -8.52 1.71
C LEU A 69 -6.48 -9.75 1.44
N PRO A 70 -6.25 -10.64 2.43
CA PRO A 70 -5.46 -11.84 2.19
C PRO A 70 -6.13 -12.75 1.17
N ILE A 71 -5.35 -13.32 0.27
CA ILE A 71 -5.80 -14.38 -0.63
C ILE A 71 -5.78 -15.68 0.17
N ILE A 72 -6.97 -16.19 0.48
CA ILE A 72 -7.14 -17.47 1.17
C ILE A 72 -7.35 -18.54 0.09
N SER A 73 -6.46 -19.52 0.02
CA SER A 73 -6.70 -20.76 -0.72
C SER A 73 -7.07 -21.87 0.26
N ASN A 74 -8.05 -22.70 -0.10
CA ASN A 74 -8.36 -23.95 0.61
C ASN A 74 -7.33 -25.05 0.30
#